data_AF-A0A7G1ILA0-F1
#
_entry.id   AF-A0A7G1ILA0-F1
#
_cell.length_a   1.000
_cell.length_b   1.000
_cell.length_c   1.000
_cell.angle_alpha   90.00
_cell.angle_beta   90.00
_cell.angle_gamma   90.00
#
_symmetry.space_group_name_H-M   'P 1'
#
loop_
_entity.id
_entity.type
_entity.pdbx_description
1 polymer ?
#
loop_
_entity_poly.entity_id
_entity_poly.type
_entity_poly.pdbx_seq_one_letter_code
_entity_poly.pdbx_strand_id
1 'polypeptide(L)'
;MIGHNLLEFDRPFLEKAAQRAGVDPPHLPSCVDSLHLATLVDVAMPNRSLADLTHQFNIVHQEPHRALADATATAGVVRAMLDAIDVNEPSWQLAIGVLEAFDHPLMSLLPQLTATPICPC
;
A
#
# COMPACT_ATOMS: atom_id res chain seq x y z
N MET A 1 -7.79 -5.25 1.79
CA MET A 1 -6.59 -5.99 2.21
C MET A 1 -5.37 -5.27 1.66
N ILE A 2 -4.27 -5.23 2.39
CA ILE A 2 -3.01 -4.62 1.93
C ILE A 2 -1.85 -5.62 2.07
N GLY A 3 -0.90 -5.56 1.15
CA GLY A 3 0.34 -6.33 1.22
C GLY A 3 1.50 -5.62 0.50
N HIS A 4 2.68 -6.21 0.58
CA HIS A 4 3.88 -5.71 -0.07
C HIS A 4 4.09 -6.42 -1.41
N ASN A 5 3.97 -5.68 -2.52
CA ASN A 5 3.95 -6.26 -3.86
C ASN A 5 2.80 -7.27 -4.07
N LEU A 6 1.68 -7.05 -3.38
CA LEU A 6 0.53 -7.95 -3.32
C LEU A 6 -0.06 -8.22 -4.71
N LEU A 7 -0.12 -7.19 -5.55
CA LEU A 7 -0.78 -7.28 -6.86
C LEU A 7 0.03 -8.07 -7.88
N GLU A 8 1.36 -7.97 -7.84
CA GLU A 8 2.24 -8.68 -8.77
C GLU A 8 2.74 -10.02 -8.23
N PHE A 9 2.74 -10.22 -6.91
CA PHE A 9 3.27 -11.43 -6.28
C PHE A 9 2.19 -12.34 -5.67
N ASP A 10 1.64 -11.97 -4.51
CA ASP A 10 0.77 -12.86 -3.72
C ASP A 10 -0.50 -13.25 -4.46
N ARG A 11 -1.17 -12.29 -5.10
CA ARG A 11 -2.41 -12.55 -5.82
C ARG A 11 -2.18 -13.52 -7.01
N PRO A 12 -1.25 -13.26 -7.94
CA PRO A 12 -0.94 -14.22 -9.00
C PRO A 12 -0.43 -15.57 -8.46
N PHE A 13 0.26 -15.59 -7.32
CA PHE A 13 0.70 -16.82 -6.68
C PHE A 13 -0.50 -17.67 -6.23
N LEU A 14 -1.49 -17.07 -5.56
CA LEU A 14 -2.71 -17.74 -5.12
C LEU A 14 -3.58 -18.20 -6.30
N GLU A 15 -3.73 -17.36 -7.32
CA GLU A 15 -4.48 -17.71 -8.54
C GLU A 15 -3.86 -18.93 -9.25
N LYS A 16 -2.53 -18.97 -9.39
CA LYS A 16 -1.81 -20.13 -9.96
C LYS A 16 -1.92 -21.37 -9.09
N ALA A 17 -1.91 -21.22 -7.77
CA ALA A 17 -2.07 -22.34 -6.85
C ALA A 17 -3.48 -22.96 -6.98
N ALA A 18 -4.53 -22.13 -7.03
CA ALA A 18 -5.90 -22.58 -7.25
C ALA A 18 -6.05 -23.30 -8.61
N GLN A 19 -5.49 -22.71 -9.67
CA GLN A 19 -5.47 -23.32 -11.00
C GLN A 19 -4.82 -24.71 -11.00
N ARG A 20 -3.67 -24.87 -10.34
CA ARG A 20 -2.97 -26.16 -10.21
C ARG A 20 -3.76 -27.19 -9.41
N ALA A 21 -4.50 -26.74 -8.41
CA ALA A 21 -5.36 -27.59 -7.59
C ALA A 21 -6.70 -27.91 -8.27
N GLY A 22 -7.02 -27.29 -9.41
CA GLY A 22 -8.30 -27.47 -10.09
C GLY A 22 -9.49 -26.91 -9.31
N VAL A 23 -9.25 -25.88 -8.49
CA VAL A 23 -10.27 -25.20 -7.70
C VAL A 23 -10.43 -23.75 -8.16
N ASP A 24 -11.55 -23.13 -7.84
CA ASP A 24 -11.76 -21.71 -8.09
C ASP A 24 -10.76 -20.86 -7.28
N PRO A 25 -10.24 -19.76 -7.86
CA PRO A 25 -9.37 -18.85 -7.13
C PRO A 25 -10.10 -18.23 -5.94
N PRO A 26 -9.38 -17.91 -4.85
CA PRO A 26 -10.00 -17.30 -3.68
C PRO A 26 -10.61 -15.93 -4.04
N HIS A 27 -11.80 -15.67 -3.53
CA HIS A 27 -12.43 -14.36 -3.64
C HIS A 27 -11.74 -13.40 -2.67
N LEU A 28 -10.76 -12.65 -3.18
CA LEU A 28 -10.05 -11.64 -2.40
C LEU A 28 -10.87 -10.34 -2.35
N PRO A 29 -10.91 -9.65 -1.20
CA PRO A 29 -11.47 -8.29 -1.13
C PRO A 29 -10.59 -7.32 -1.93
N SER A 30 -10.97 -6.03 -2.00
CA SER A 30 -10.13 -5.01 -2.63
C SER A 30 -8.68 -5.07 -2.11
N CYS A 31 -7.74 -5.18 -3.04
CA CYS A 31 -6.31 -5.38 -2.80
C CYS A 31 -5.57 -4.06 -3.00
N VAL A 32 -4.79 -3.68 -2.00
CA VAL A 32 -3.98 -2.46 -1.99
C VAL A 32 -2.51 -2.85 -1.93
N ASP A 33 -1.68 -2.17 -2.71
CA ASP A 33 -0.24 -2.40 -2.71
C ASP A 33 0.49 -1.32 -1.91
N SER A 34 1.31 -1.75 -0.95
CA SER A 34 2.16 -0.83 -0.18
C SER A 34 3.18 -0.08 -1.06
N LEU A 35 3.54 -0.62 -2.24
CA LEU A 35 4.45 0.05 -3.18
C LEU A 35 3.83 1.33 -3.76
N HIS A 36 2.51 1.34 -3.98
CA HIS A 36 1.81 2.55 -4.42
C HIS A 36 1.82 3.60 -3.31
N LEU A 37 1.59 3.19 -2.05
CA LEU A 37 1.67 4.10 -0.90
C LEU A 37 3.09 4.65 -0.72
N ALA A 38 4.11 3.79 -0.78
CA ALA A 38 5.52 4.19 -0.68
C ALA A 38 5.93 5.19 -1.78
N THR A 39 5.37 5.04 -2.99
CA THR A 39 5.58 6.01 -4.07
C THR A 39 5.02 7.39 -3.74
N LEU A 40 3.85 7.46 -3.10
CA LEU A 40 3.24 8.74 -2.73
C LEU A 40 3.94 9.40 -1.55
N VAL A 41 4.39 8.62 -0.57
CA VAL A 41 5.10 9.11 0.61
C VAL A 41 6.46 9.70 0.24
N ASP A 42 7.18 9.04 -0.67
CA ASP A 42 8.44 9.57 -1.20
C ASP A 42 8.62 9.11 -2.64
N VAL A 43 8.36 10.02 -3.58
CA VAL A 43 8.52 9.77 -5.02
C VAL A 43 9.98 9.56 -5.40
N ALA A 44 10.92 10.19 -4.67
CA ALA A 44 12.35 10.14 -4.96
C ALA A 44 13.05 8.89 -4.40
N MET A 45 12.36 8.07 -3.62
CA MET A 45 12.93 6.87 -3.02
C MET A 45 13.50 5.91 -4.09
N PRO A 46 14.78 5.53 -4.01
CA PRO A 46 15.44 4.74 -5.05
C PRO A 46 15.04 3.25 -5.04
N ASN A 47 14.76 2.70 -3.86
CA ASN A 47 14.31 1.32 -3.69
C ASN A 47 13.16 1.27 -2.68
N ARG A 48 12.14 0.47 -2.98
CA ARG A 48 10.94 0.29 -2.15
C ARG A 48 10.81 -1.16 -1.71
N SER A 49 11.91 -1.90 -1.58
CA SER A 49 11.87 -3.25 -1.03
C SER A 49 11.42 -3.22 0.44
N LEU A 50 10.78 -4.29 0.93
CA LEU A 50 10.40 -4.38 2.34
C LEU A 50 11.61 -4.21 3.28
N ALA A 51 12.79 -4.70 2.88
CA ALA A 51 14.03 -4.52 3.64
C ALA A 51 14.44 -3.04 3.75
N ASP A 52 14.38 -2.29 2.64
CA ASP A 52 14.74 -0.87 2.66
C ASP A 52 13.71 -0.03 3.42
N LEU A 53 12.42 -0.34 3.25
CA LEU A 53 11.35 0.36 3.96
C LEU A 53 11.41 0.10 5.47
N THR A 54 11.64 -1.15 5.89
CA THR A 54 11.80 -1.48 7.32
C THR A 54 13.04 -0.78 7.90
N HIS A 55 14.14 -0.71 7.16
CA HIS A 55 15.31 0.06 7.55
C HIS A 55 15.01 1.56 7.69
N GLN A 56 14.36 2.17 6.70
CA GLN A 56 14.02 3.58 6.69
C GLN A 56 13.13 3.99 7.87
N PHE A 57 12.13 3.16 8.21
CA PHE A 57 11.19 3.43 9.30
C PHE A 57 11.64 2.85 10.65
N ASN A 58 12.86 2.34 10.77
CA ASN A 58 13.40 1.70 11.98
C ASN A 58 12.51 0.57 12.53
N ILE A 59 11.97 -0.27 11.64
CA ILE A 59 11.11 -1.40 11.97
C ILE A 59 11.95 -2.67 12.04
N VAL A 60 11.78 -3.42 13.13
CA VAL A 60 12.47 -4.69 13.32
C VAL A 60 11.85 -5.76 12.43
N HIS A 61 12.63 -6.29 11.49
CA HIS A 61 12.25 -7.41 10.62
C HIS A 61 13.10 -8.65 10.95
N GLN A 62 12.68 -9.40 11.97
CA GLN A 62 13.31 -10.67 12.32
C GLN A 62 12.88 -11.77 11.35
N GLU A 63 13.80 -12.63 10.94
CA GLU A 63 13.56 -13.76 10.02
C GLU A 63 12.90 -13.36 8.67
N PRO A 64 13.58 -12.56 7.83
CA PRO A 64 13.09 -12.27 6.48
C PRO A 64 12.73 -13.54 5.71
N HIS A 65 11.72 -13.45 4.84
CA HIS A 65 11.19 -14.55 4.02
C HIS A 65 10.35 -15.57 4.80
N ARG A 66 10.03 -15.30 6.07
CA ARG A 66 8.97 -16.01 6.79
C ARG A 66 7.68 -15.23 6.61
N ALA A 67 6.65 -15.86 6.04
CA ALA A 67 5.40 -15.20 5.69
C ALA A 67 4.78 -14.37 6.84
N LEU A 68 4.79 -14.89 8.07
CA LEU A 68 4.28 -14.15 9.24
C LEU A 68 5.16 -12.93 9.59
N ALA A 69 6.47 -13.07 9.50
CA ALA A 69 7.40 -11.98 9.78
C ALA A 69 7.29 -10.88 8.72
N ASP A 70 7.24 -11.25 7.44
CA ASP A 70 7.08 -10.32 6.32
C ASP A 70 5.73 -9.58 6.40
N ALA A 71 4.64 -10.28 6.74
CA ALA A 71 3.34 -9.66 6.94
C ALA A 71 3.33 -8.68 8.13
N THR A 72 4.00 -9.04 9.22
CA THR A 72 4.13 -8.17 10.41
C THR A 72 4.95 -6.93 10.10
N ALA A 73 6.08 -7.09 9.40
CA ALA A 73 6.92 -5.99 8.94
C ALA A 73 6.16 -5.07 7.96
N THR A 74 5.42 -5.66 7.00
CA THR A 74 4.57 -4.92 6.07
C THR A 74 3.54 -4.07 6.80
N ALA A 75 2.85 -4.62 7.80
CA ALA A 75 1.89 -3.87 8.60
C ALA A 75 2.54 -2.71 9.36
N GLY A 76 3.74 -2.92 9.91
CA GLY A 76 4.52 -1.87 10.56
C GLY A 76 4.88 -0.73 9.58
N VAL A 77 5.37 -1.09 8.40
CA VAL A 77 5.79 -0.13 7.36
C VAL A 77 4.60 0.67 6.85
N VAL A 78 3.48 0.00 6.55
CA VAL A 78 2.25 0.67 6.12
C VAL A 78 1.77 1.66 7.17
N ARG A 79 1.76 1.27 8.45
CA ARG A 79 1.37 2.19 9.53
C ARG A 79 2.29 3.40 9.61
N ALA A 80 3.60 3.20 9.58
CA ALA A 80 4.58 4.29 9.60
C ALA A 80 4.42 5.25 8.40
N MET A 81 4.13 4.71 7.22
CA MET A 81 3.84 5.51 6.02
C MET A 81 2.55 6.32 6.15
N LEU A 82 1.47 5.73 6.70
CA LEU A 82 0.22 6.44 6.95
C LEU A 82 0.39 7.54 8.00
N ASP A 83 1.16 7.29 9.06
CA ASP A 83 1.46 8.28 10.10
C ASP A 83 2.29 9.46 9.57
N ALA A 84 3.02 9.28 8.46
CA ALA A 84 3.81 10.32 7.81
C ALA A 84 2.99 11.23 6.87
N ILE A 85 1.71 10.92 6.63
CA ILE A 85 0.84 11.70 5.74
C ILE A 85 0.35 12.96 6.45
N ASP A 86 0.65 14.13 5.89
CA ASP A 86 0.01 15.39 6.27
C ASP A 86 -1.07 15.78 5.27
N VAL A 87 -2.33 15.52 5.63
CA VAL A 87 -3.51 15.84 4.81
C VAL A 87 -3.72 17.34 4.57
N ASN A 88 -3.06 18.20 5.34
CA ASN A 88 -3.15 19.64 5.15
C ASN A 88 -2.14 20.14 4.10
N GLU A 89 -1.17 19.30 3.72
CA GLU A 89 -0.24 19.62 2.64
C GLU A 89 -0.98 19.58 1.29
N PRO A 90 -0.90 20.64 0.46
CA PRO A 90 -1.61 20.69 -0.82
C PRO A 90 -1.26 19.53 -1.79
N SER A 91 -0.04 19.00 -1.71
CA SER A 91 0.41 17.85 -2.49
C SER A 91 -0.39 16.59 -2.15
N TRP A 92 -0.62 16.33 -0.86
CA TRP A 92 -1.43 15.23 -0.36
C TRP A 92 -2.91 15.42 -0.68
N GLN A 93 -3.44 16.64 -0.59
CA GLN A 93 -4.82 16.92 -1.01
C GLN A 93 -5.03 16.62 -2.50
N LEU A 94 -4.08 17.03 -3.35
CA LEU A 94 -4.11 16.71 -4.77
C LEU A 94 -4.03 15.19 -5.00
N ALA A 95 -3.10 14.50 -4.33
CA ALA A 95 -2.94 13.06 -4.45
C ALA A 95 -4.22 12.31 -4.06
N ILE A 96 -4.82 12.66 -2.92
CA ILE A 96 -6.08 12.05 -2.45
C ILE A 96 -7.21 12.33 -3.46
N GLY A 97 -7.37 13.57 -3.92
CA GLY A 97 -8.41 13.92 -4.90
C GLY A 97 -8.26 13.18 -6.24
N VAL A 98 -7.02 12.97 -6.71
CA VAL A 98 -6.75 12.16 -7.91
C VAL A 98 -7.10 10.70 -7.66
N LEU A 99 -6.66 10.11 -6.55
CA LEU A 99 -6.96 8.71 -6.22
C LEU A 99 -8.47 8.47 -6.10
N GLU A 100 -9.21 9.40 -5.52
CA GLU A 100 -10.67 9.38 -5.43
C GLU A 100 -11.32 9.44 -6.83
N ALA A 101 -10.89 10.38 -7.68
CA ALA A 101 -11.44 10.54 -9.03
C ALA A 101 -11.28 9.30 -9.92
N PHE A 102 -10.26 8.47 -9.65
CA PHE A 102 -9.98 7.23 -10.38
C PHE A 102 -10.37 5.95 -9.61
N ASP A 103 -11.13 6.06 -8.52
CA ASP A 103 -11.55 4.92 -7.67
C ASP A 103 -10.38 3.99 -7.29
N HIS A 104 -9.22 4.59 -6.99
CA HIS A 104 -8.01 3.82 -6.75
C HIS A 104 -8.08 3.10 -5.39
N PRO A 105 -7.69 1.81 -5.27
CA PRO A 105 -7.83 1.03 -4.04
C PRO A 105 -7.19 1.63 -2.77
N LEU A 106 -6.14 2.44 -2.93
CA LEU A 106 -5.51 3.17 -1.81
C LEU A 106 -6.49 4.08 -1.06
N MET A 107 -7.59 4.53 -1.68
CA MET A 107 -8.61 5.34 -1.01
C MET A 107 -9.25 4.64 0.19
N SER A 108 -9.20 3.31 0.24
CA SER A 108 -9.66 2.56 1.42
C SER A 108 -8.78 2.73 2.66
N LEU A 109 -7.57 3.30 2.51
CA LEU A 109 -6.61 3.54 3.60
C LEU A 109 -6.39 5.02 3.92
N LEU A 110 -6.67 5.90 2.96
CA LEU A 110 -6.39 7.32 3.10
C LEU A 110 -7.56 8.06 3.76
N PRO A 111 -7.27 9.10 4.55
CA PRO A 111 -8.30 9.97 5.11
C PRO A 111 -9.06 10.69 3.99
N GLN A 112 -10.37 10.87 4.17
CA GLN A 112 -11.20 11.64 3.24
C GLN A 112 -10.91 13.14 3.42
N LEU A 113 -10.88 13.87 2.29
CA LEU A 113 -10.79 15.32 2.34
C LEU A 113 -12.09 15.89 2.92
N THR A 114 -12.00 16.58 4.05
CA THR A 114 -13.17 17.18 4.72
C THR A 114 -13.68 18.44 4.02
N ALA A 115 -12.94 18.99 3.06
CA ALA A 115 -13.33 20.16 2.29
C ALA A 115 -13.20 19.87 0.80
N THR A 116 -14.24 20.19 0.04
CA THR A 116 -14.17 20.23 -1.42
C THR A 116 -13.13 21.30 -1.82
N PRO A 117 -12.13 20.99 -2.66
CA PRO A 117 -11.19 22.00 -3.11
C PRO A 117 -11.97 23.13 -3.78
N ILE A 118 -11.79 24.34 -3.25
CA ILE A 118 -12.45 25.53 -3.77
C ILE A 118 -11.87 25.76 -5.17
N CYS A 119 -12.68 25.53 -6.20
CA CYS A 119 -12.32 25.91 -7.57
C CYS A 119 -12.19 27.44 -7.60
N PRO A 120 -11.00 28.02 -7.85
CA PRO A 120 -10.91 29.44 -8.09
C PRO A 120 -11.49 29.68 -9.49
N CYS A 121 -12.74 30.15 -9.52
CA CYS A 121 -13.38 30.69 -10.71
C CYS A 121 -12.74 32.01 -11.16
#